data_AF-A0A962VHX4-F1
#
_entry.id   AF-A0A962VHX4-F1
#
_cell.length_a   1.000
_cell.length_b   1.000
_cell.length_c   1.000
_cell.angle_alpha   90.00
_cell.angle_beta   90.00
_cell.angle_gamma   90.00
#
_symmetry.space_group_name_H-M   'P 1'
#
loop_
_entity.id
_entity.type
_entity.pdbx_description
1 polymer ?
#
loop_
_entity_poly.entity_id
_entity_poly.type
_entity_poly.pdbx_seq_one_letter_code
_entity_poly.pdbx_strand_id
1 'polypeptide(L)'
;MDSERIEVKDSTMGFMEFLKIVMRYAVLLLLLFPFFTHAAVYKCEINGKIKYQEAPCIDGDAEQLQITPPPSKTFKPGVTGIRESERQWLKKRKAERTRRIKYRQKEAARAQAAERQKKQDEQTCNNYKAKEDYYDDLARTGRSSVQKRRYRARADYYAQKGKPYCK
;
A
#
# COMPACT_ATOMS: atom_id res chain seq x y z
N MET A 1 10.76 67.41 -47.29
CA MET A 1 9.48 66.72 -47.59
C MET A 1 9.58 65.41 -46.85
N ASP A 2 9.32 65.51 -45.55
CA ASP A 2 9.77 64.54 -44.56
C ASP A 2 8.59 63.69 -44.13
N SER A 3 8.72 62.39 -44.36
CA SER A 3 7.78 61.36 -43.95
C SER A 3 7.72 61.28 -42.42
N GLU A 4 6.59 61.67 -41.84
CA GLU A 4 6.24 61.32 -40.47
C GLU A 4 5.91 59.83 -40.38
N ARG A 5 6.77 59.11 -39.66
CA ARG A 5 6.61 57.70 -39.31
C ARG A 5 5.80 57.62 -38.02
N ILE A 6 4.52 57.23 -38.12
CA ILE A 6 3.67 56.99 -36.95
C ILE A 6 4.04 55.62 -36.36
N GLU A 7 4.70 55.61 -35.20
CA GLU A 7 4.94 54.40 -34.41
C GLU A 7 3.65 54.05 -33.64
N VAL A 8 2.95 53.01 -34.10
CA VAL A 8 1.87 52.36 -33.35
C VAL A 8 2.50 51.36 -32.38
N LYS A 9 2.90 51.86 -31.21
CA LYS A 9 3.24 51.04 -30.04
C LYS A 9 2.15 51.24 -29.00
N ASP A 10 1.89 50.20 -28.22
CA ASP A 10 1.07 50.21 -27.00
C ASP A 10 -0.43 49.90 -27.15
N SER A 11 -0.79 48.75 -27.76
CA SER A 11 -2.13 48.14 -27.59
C SER A 11 -2.13 46.69 -27.11
N THR A 12 -0.97 46.10 -26.80
CA THR A 12 -0.88 44.68 -26.42
C THR A 12 -0.95 44.41 -24.92
N MET A 13 -0.74 45.41 -24.05
CA MET A 13 -0.75 45.19 -22.59
C MET A 13 -2.17 45.03 -21.99
N GLY A 14 -3.20 45.66 -22.57
CA GLY A 14 -4.57 45.52 -22.07
C GLY A 14 -5.17 44.14 -22.33
N PHE A 15 -4.89 43.56 -23.50
CA PHE A 15 -5.54 42.33 -23.97
C PHE A 15 -5.24 41.11 -23.08
N MET A 16 -4.02 41.01 -22.55
CA MET A 16 -3.63 39.91 -21.67
C MET A 16 -4.32 39.97 -20.29
N GLU A 17 -4.56 41.16 -19.76
CA GLU A 17 -5.29 41.31 -18.48
C GLU A 17 -6.78 41.01 -18.67
N PHE A 18 -7.38 41.43 -19.79
CA PHE A 18 -8.75 41.04 -20.14
C PHE A 18 -8.91 39.52 -20.24
N LEU A 19 -7.98 38.82 -20.89
CA LEU A 19 -7.99 37.35 -21.00
C LEU A 19 -7.93 36.65 -19.64
N LYS A 20 -7.09 37.15 -18.71
CA LYS A 20 -7.00 36.60 -17.34
C LYS A 20 -8.29 36.80 -16.56
N ILE A 21 -8.93 37.97 -16.71
CA ILE A 21 -10.21 38.27 -16.08
C ILE A 21 -11.30 37.34 -16.62
N VAL A 22 -11.41 37.19 -17.95
CA VAL A 22 -12.42 36.32 -18.57
C VAL A 22 -12.21 34.85 -18.16
N MET A 23 -10.97 34.35 -18.13
CA MET A 23 -10.68 32.98 -17.66
C MET A 23 -11.09 32.76 -16.20
N ARG A 24 -10.81 33.72 -15.31
CA ARG A 24 -11.20 33.62 -13.89
C ARG A 24 -12.72 33.55 -13.72
N TYR A 25 -13.46 34.38 -14.45
CA TYR A 25 -14.92 34.34 -14.41
C TYR A 25 -15.49 33.07 -15.05
N ALA A 26 -14.89 32.56 -16.14
CA ALA A 26 -15.29 31.31 -16.76
C ALA A 26 -15.14 30.12 -15.79
N VAL A 27 -14.04 30.06 -15.03
CA VAL A 27 -13.82 29.02 -14.01
C VAL A 27 -14.83 29.16 -12.86
N LEU A 28 -15.11 30.37 -12.40
CA LEU A 28 -16.12 30.60 -11.35
C LEU A 28 -17.53 30.21 -11.83
N LEU A 29 -17.90 30.50 -13.07
CA LEU A 29 -19.17 30.07 -13.66
C LEU A 29 -19.25 28.55 -13.81
N LEU A 30 -18.15 27.89 -14.20
CA LEU A 30 -18.10 26.44 -14.34
C LEU A 30 -18.25 25.72 -12.98
N LEU A 31 -17.73 26.31 -11.90
CA LEU A 31 -17.90 25.79 -10.54
C LEU A 31 -19.32 25.99 -9.97
N LEU A 32 -20.09 26.92 -10.52
CA LEU A 32 -21.49 27.16 -10.12
C LEU A 32 -22.50 26.29 -10.88
N PHE A 33 -22.11 25.66 -11.99
CA PHE A 33 -22.99 24.83 -12.81
C PHE A 33 -23.65 23.61 -12.11
N PRO A 34 -22.99 22.86 -11.18
CA PRO A 34 -23.61 21.68 -10.58
C PRO A 34 -24.78 22.01 -9.64
N PHE A 35 -24.93 23.26 -9.19
CA PHE A 35 -25.98 23.67 -8.26
C PHE A 35 -27.38 23.75 -8.89
N PHE A 36 -27.48 23.71 -10.23
CA PHE A 36 -28.77 23.75 -10.95
C PHE A 36 -29.33 22.37 -11.30
N THR A 37 -28.67 21.28 -10.90
CA THR A 37 -29.20 19.92 -11.11
C THR A 37 -30.26 19.60 -10.06
N HIS A 38 -31.51 19.98 -10.31
CA HIS A 38 -32.65 19.54 -9.50
C HIS A 38 -33.06 18.15 -9.98
N ALA A 39 -32.70 17.11 -9.23
CA ALA A 39 -33.14 15.75 -9.51
C ALA A 39 -34.64 15.63 -9.26
N ALA A 40 -35.45 15.68 -10.33
CA ALA A 40 -36.88 15.40 -10.28
C ALA A 40 -37.10 13.93 -10.64
N VAL A 41 -37.82 13.20 -9.80
CA VAL A 41 -38.23 11.82 -10.08
C VAL A 41 -39.72 11.83 -10.43
N TYR A 42 -40.04 11.40 -11.65
CA TYR A 42 -41.40 11.31 -12.15
C TYR A 42 -41.92 9.89 -11.99
N LYS A 43 -43.17 9.76 -11.54
CA LYS A 43 -43.89 8.49 -11.49
C LYS A 43 -44.74 8.38 -12.77
N CYS A 44 -44.43 7.40 -13.61
CA CYS A 44 -45.18 7.11 -14.83
C CYS A 44 -45.93 5.78 -14.68
N GLU A 45 -47.19 5.73 -15.13
CA GLU A 45 -47.94 4.48 -15.27
C GLU A 45 -47.94 4.04 -16.74
N ILE A 46 -47.26 2.93 -17.04
CA ILE A 46 -47.16 2.40 -18.42
C ILE A 46 -47.67 0.97 -18.41
N ASN A 47 -48.76 0.70 -19.14
CA ASN A 47 -49.40 -0.62 -19.22
C ASN A 47 -49.77 -1.22 -17.84
N GLY A 48 -50.30 -0.38 -16.93
CA GLY A 48 -50.69 -0.79 -15.58
C GLY A 48 -49.51 -1.11 -14.64
N LYS A 49 -48.28 -0.73 -15.01
CA LYS A 49 -47.08 -0.88 -14.17
C LYS A 49 -46.48 0.49 -13.87
N ILE A 50 -46.21 0.74 -12.59
CA ILE A 50 -45.57 1.96 -12.11
C ILE A 50 -44.07 1.89 -12.39
N LYS A 51 -43.53 2.88 -13.11
CA LYS A 51 -42.09 3.07 -13.35
C LYS A 51 -41.67 4.46 -12.91
N TYR A 52 -40.51 4.55 -12.29
CA TYR A 52 -39.90 5.80 -11.85
C TYR A 52 -38.80 6.19 -12.85
N GLN A 53 -38.85 7.42 -13.35
CA GLN A 53 -37.91 7.91 -14.36
C GLN A 53 -37.46 9.33 -14.02
N GLU A 54 -36.27 9.70 -14.50
CA GLU A 54 -35.69 11.05 -14.31
C GLU A 54 -36.18 12.04 -15.38
N ALA A 55 -36.85 11.56 -16.43
CA ALA A 55 -37.45 12.35 -17.50
C ALA A 55 -38.99 12.35 -17.40
N PRO A 56 -39.68 13.41 -17.88
CA PRO A 56 -41.15 13.46 -17.88
C PRO A 56 -41.74 12.35 -18.76
N CYS A 57 -42.91 11.83 -18.36
CA CYS A 57 -43.63 10.80 -19.10
C CYS A 57 -44.13 11.36 -20.44
N ILE A 58 -43.95 10.61 -21.53
CA ILE A 58 -44.32 11.03 -22.89
C ILE A 58 -45.84 11.27 -23.03
N ASP A 59 -46.65 10.52 -22.29
CA ASP A 59 -48.12 10.50 -22.42
C ASP A 59 -48.85 11.43 -21.44
N GLY A 60 -48.14 12.37 -20.79
CA GLY A 60 -48.75 13.47 -20.03
C GLY A 60 -49.17 13.18 -18.58
N ASP A 61 -49.35 11.91 -18.20
CA ASP A 61 -49.67 11.51 -16.83
C ASP A 61 -48.40 11.39 -15.97
N ALA A 62 -47.79 12.53 -15.65
CA ALA A 62 -46.59 12.61 -14.83
C ALA A 62 -46.88 13.29 -13.48
N GLU A 63 -46.97 12.50 -12.40
CA GLU A 63 -47.04 13.03 -11.05
C GLU A 63 -45.60 13.30 -10.55
N GLN A 64 -45.25 14.57 -10.36
CA GLN A 64 -43.93 14.96 -9.84
C GLN A 64 -43.87 14.67 -8.33
N LEU A 65 -43.04 13.72 -7.94
CA LEU A 65 -42.80 13.43 -6.53
C LEU A 65 -41.84 14.48 -5.95
N GLN A 66 -42.36 15.38 -5.11
CA GLN A 66 -41.51 16.21 -4.26
C GLN A 66 -40.92 15.33 -3.15
N ILE A 67 -39.73 14.80 -3.39
CA ILE A 67 -38.97 14.09 -2.36
C ILE A 67 -38.40 15.15 -1.40
N THR A 68 -39.09 15.38 -0.28
CA THR A 68 -38.50 16.18 0.79
C THR A 68 -37.32 15.41 1.36
N PRO A 69 -36.09 15.94 1.33
CA PRO A 69 -34.96 15.27 1.96
C PRO A 69 -35.30 15.08 3.44
N PRO A 70 -34.97 13.91 4.03
CA PRO A 70 -35.23 13.68 5.44
C PRO A 70 -34.61 14.82 6.25
N PRO A 71 -35.26 15.28 7.35
CA PRO A 71 -34.70 16.35 8.16
C PRO A 71 -33.28 15.97 8.52
N SER A 72 -32.34 16.83 8.12
CA SER A 72 -30.93 16.74 8.50
C SER A 72 -30.90 16.38 9.97
N LYS A 73 -30.43 15.18 10.30
CA LYS A 73 -30.28 14.76 11.69
C LYS A 73 -29.33 15.76 12.30
N THR A 74 -29.86 16.76 12.99
CA THR A 74 -29.10 17.66 13.83
C THR A 74 -28.28 16.77 14.74
N PHE A 75 -26.97 16.78 14.53
CA PHE A 75 -26.00 16.02 15.28
C PHE A 75 -26.21 16.39 16.75
N LYS A 76 -26.91 15.55 17.51
CA LYS A 76 -27.11 15.76 18.95
C LYS A 76 -25.73 15.68 19.59
N PRO A 77 -25.16 16.79 20.11
CA PRO A 77 -23.87 16.76 20.78
C PRO A 77 -24.10 16.20 22.19
N GLY A 78 -24.28 14.89 22.30
CA GLY A 78 -24.60 14.25 23.58
C GLY A 78 -24.17 12.79 23.70
N VAL A 79 -23.75 12.16 22.60
CA VAL A 79 -23.19 10.80 22.61
C VAL A 79 -21.86 10.79 21.84
N THR A 80 -20.96 11.70 22.21
CA THR A 80 -19.58 11.77 21.64
C THR A 80 -18.57 10.98 22.47
N GLY A 81 -19.02 10.20 23.46
CA GLY A 81 -18.17 9.32 24.25
C GLY A 81 -18.22 7.88 23.72
N ILE A 82 -17.07 7.34 23.30
CA ILE A 82 -16.88 5.90 23.13
C ILE A 82 -17.34 5.24 24.44
N ARG A 83 -18.36 4.36 24.35
CA ARG A 83 -18.88 3.63 25.52
C ARG A 83 -17.74 2.87 26.20
N GLU A 84 -17.76 2.77 27.52
CA GLU A 84 -16.68 2.09 28.26
C GLU A 84 -16.48 0.64 27.78
N SER A 85 -17.57 -0.05 27.39
CA SER A 85 -17.53 -1.38 26.77
C SER A 85 -16.74 -1.39 25.45
N GLU A 86 -16.89 -0.37 24.63
CA GLU A 86 -16.18 -0.22 23.36
C GLU A 86 -14.70 0.13 23.60
N ARG A 87 -14.38 0.96 24.60
CA ARG A 87 -12.99 1.20 25.03
C ARG A 87 -12.31 -0.09 25.49
N GLN A 88 -12.99 -0.92 26.27
CA GLN A 88 -12.47 -2.20 26.73
C GLN A 88 -12.28 -3.20 25.57
N TRP A 89 -13.22 -3.24 24.63
CA TRP A 89 -13.10 -4.05 23.42
C TRP A 89 -11.88 -3.63 22.57
N LEU A 90 -11.69 -2.32 22.35
CA LEU A 90 -10.53 -1.78 21.65
C LEU A 90 -9.21 -2.11 22.35
N LYS A 91 -9.15 -1.99 23.68
CA LYS A 91 -7.97 -2.38 24.47
C LYS A 91 -7.64 -3.86 24.29
N LYS A 92 -8.63 -4.75 24.37
CA LYS A 92 -8.45 -6.20 24.15
C LYS A 92 -7.92 -6.50 22.75
N ARG A 93 -8.52 -5.91 21.70
CA ARG A 93 -8.04 -6.10 20.32
C ARG A 93 -6.63 -5.58 20.11
N LYS A 94 -6.29 -4.42 20.69
CA LYS A 94 -4.93 -3.87 20.60
C LYS A 94 -3.92 -4.78 21.29
N ALA A 95 -4.24 -5.28 22.49
CA ALA A 95 -3.38 -6.22 23.22
C ALA A 95 -3.18 -7.53 22.43
N GLU A 96 -4.24 -8.08 21.84
CA GLU A 96 -4.16 -9.29 21.02
C GLU A 96 -3.32 -9.07 19.77
N ARG A 97 -3.52 -7.97 19.05
CA ARG A 97 -2.70 -7.60 17.87
C ARG A 97 -1.22 -7.51 18.26
N THR A 98 -0.90 -6.83 19.37
CA THR A 98 0.48 -6.72 19.85
C THR A 98 1.08 -8.07 20.19
N ARG A 99 0.32 -8.97 20.85
CA ARG A 99 0.78 -10.34 21.15
C ARG A 99 1.09 -11.12 19.88
N ARG A 100 0.20 -11.07 18.88
CA ARG A 100 0.41 -11.73 17.58
C ARG A 100 1.65 -11.20 16.85
N ILE A 101 1.86 -9.87 16.87
CA ILE A 101 3.06 -9.25 16.25
C ILE A 101 4.33 -9.72 16.98
N LYS A 102 4.37 -9.67 18.31
CA LYS A 102 5.53 -10.11 19.10
C LYS A 102 5.85 -11.59 18.85
N TYR A 103 4.82 -12.44 18.77
CA TYR A 103 4.99 -13.86 18.46
C TYR A 103 5.61 -14.06 17.08
N ARG A 104 5.07 -13.39 16.04
CA ARG A 104 5.62 -13.46 14.67
C ARG A 104 7.06 -12.95 14.59
N GLN A 105 7.39 -11.87 15.28
CA GLN A 105 8.76 -11.36 15.33
C GLN A 105 9.72 -12.36 15.98
N LYS A 106 9.29 -13.02 17.07
CA LYS A 106 10.10 -14.04 17.74
C LYS A 106 10.32 -15.27 16.86
N GLU A 107 9.27 -15.74 16.18
CA GLU A 107 9.34 -16.81 15.19
C GLU A 107 10.30 -16.46 14.04
N ALA A 108 10.16 -15.28 13.46
CA ALA A 108 11.04 -14.81 12.39
C ALA A 108 12.50 -14.71 12.83
N ALA A 109 12.76 -14.20 14.04
CA ALA A 109 14.11 -14.14 14.60
C ALA A 109 14.72 -15.53 14.82
N ARG A 110 13.93 -16.50 15.28
CA ARG A 110 14.36 -17.90 15.43
C ARG A 110 14.68 -18.54 14.07
N ALA A 111 13.84 -18.31 13.07
CA ALA A 111 14.06 -18.81 11.72
C ALA A 111 15.35 -18.23 11.12
N GLN A 112 15.58 -16.93 11.25
CA GLN A 112 16.80 -16.28 10.79
C GLN A 112 18.05 -16.78 11.52
N ALA A 113 17.97 -16.99 12.84
CA ALA A 113 19.07 -17.55 13.60
C ALA A 113 19.41 -18.98 13.14
N ALA A 114 18.40 -19.82 12.92
CA ALA A 114 18.57 -21.17 12.41
C ALA A 114 19.16 -21.19 10.99
N GLU A 115 18.74 -20.28 10.10
CA GLU A 115 19.29 -20.17 8.75
C GLU A 115 20.76 -19.73 8.77
N ARG A 116 21.12 -18.76 9.62
CA ARG A 116 22.52 -18.33 9.81
C ARG A 116 23.37 -19.48 10.33
N GLN A 117 22.86 -20.26 11.27
CA GLN A 117 23.56 -21.42 11.80
C GLN A 117 23.78 -22.47 10.71
N LYS A 118 22.75 -22.80 9.92
CA LYS A 118 22.90 -23.71 8.76
C LYS A 118 23.97 -23.25 7.78
N LYS A 119 23.99 -21.95 7.43
CA LYS A 119 25.01 -21.38 6.54
C LYS A 119 26.42 -21.48 7.13
N GLN A 120 26.57 -21.23 8.43
CA GLN A 120 27.85 -21.38 9.12
C GLN A 120 28.31 -22.84 9.15
N ASP A 121 27.39 -23.78 9.41
CA ASP A 121 27.67 -25.21 9.42
C ASP A 121 28.07 -25.69 8.01
N GLU A 122 27.40 -25.21 6.96
CA GLU A 122 27.70 -25.50 5.57
C GLU A 122 29.07 -24.94 5.14
N GLN A 123 29.39 -23.70 5.49
CA GLN A 123 30.71 -23.10 5.23
C GLN A 123 31.82 -23.85 5.96
N THR A 124 31.60 -24.17 7.23
CA THR A 124 32.51 -24.99 8.02
C THR A 124 32.73 -26.31 7.31
N CYS A 125 31.65 -26.95 6.87
CA CYS A 125 31.70 -28.21 6.18
C CYS A 125 32.50 -28.16 4.86
N ASN A 126 32.24 -27.16 4.01
CA ASN A 126 32.96 -26.96 2.76
C ASN A 126 34.47 -26.74 3.00
N ASN A 127 34.84 -25.98 4.04
CA ASN A 127 36.23 -25.80 4.42
C ASN A 127 36.90 -27.09 4.91
N TYR A 128 36.15 -27.97 5.58
CA TYR A 128 36.66 -29.29 5.96
C TYR A 128 36.89 -30.17 4.74
N LYS A 129 35.92 -30.27 3.83
CA LYS A 129 36.05 -31.05 2.58
C LYS A 129 37.25 -30.58 1.75
N ALA A 130 37.38 -29.26 1.53
CA ALA A 130 38.51 -28.70 0.78
C ALA A 130 39.88 -29.04 1.42
N LYS A 131 39.96 -29.08 2.76
CA LYS A 131 41.18 -29.49 3.46
C LYS A 131 41.43 -30.99 3.37
N GLU A 132 40.40 -31.82 3.45
CA GLU A 132 40.54 -33.25 3.24
C GLU A 132 41.05 -33.56 1.83
N ASP A 133 40.46 -32.96 0.80
CA ASP A 133 40.89 -33.10 -0.60
C ASP A 133 42.36 -32.69 -0.77
N TYR A 134 42.77 -31.59 -0.14
CA TYR A 134 44.16 -31.14 -0.12
C TYR A 134 45.13 -32.17 0.51
N TYR A 135 44.77 -32.75 1.67
CA TYR A 135 45.60 -33.78 2.30
C TYR A 135 45.58 -35.11 1.54
N ASP A 136 44.50 -35.40 0.83
CA ASP A 136 44.39 -36.57 -0.05
C ASP A 136 45.32 -36.45 -1.25
N ASP A 137 45.42 -35.27 -1.87
CA ASP A 137 46.37 -34.99 -2.95
C ASP A 137 47.83 -35.06 -2.46
N LEU A 138 48.13 -34.48 -1.29
CA LEU A 138 49.46 -34.59 -0.66
C LEU A 138 49.82 -36.04 -0.31
N ALA A 139 48.84 -36.86 0.09
CA ALA A 139 49.08 -38.28 0.37
C ALA A 139 49.36 -39.06 -0.93
N ARG A 140 48.68 -38.75 -2.04
CA ARG A 140 48.94 -39.35 -3.36
C ARG A 140 50.34 -39.00 -3.88
N THR A 141 50.83 -37.80 -3.60
CA THR A 141 52.18 -37.37 -3.97
C THR A 141 53.27 -37.84 -2.99
N GLY A 142 52.92 -38.65 -1.98
CA GLY A 142 53.85 -39.21 -1.01
C GLY A 142 54.37 -38.23 0.05
N ARG A 143 53.80 -37.02 0.13
CA ARG A 143 54.32 -35.92 0.94
C ARG A 143 53.71 -35.78 2.33
N SER A 144 52.56 -36.41 2.65
CA SER A 144 51.92 -36.17 3.97
C SER A 144 50.99 -37.24 4.56
N SER A 145 51.35 -38.53 4.56
CA SER A 145 50.51 -39.59 5.17
C SER A 145 50.20 -39.36 6.67
N VAL A 146 51.15 -38.82 7.43
CA VAL A 146 50.99 -38.55 8.88
C VAL A 146 50.04 -37.38 9.15
N GLN A 147 50.08 -36.31 8.34
CA GLN A 147 49.23 -35.14 8.51
C GLN A 147 47.76 -35.47 8.18
N LYS A 148 47.51 -36.28 7.15
CA LYS A 148 46.18 -36.81 6.82
C LYS A 148 45.59 -37.62 7.98
N ARG A 149 46.38 -38.49 8.62
CA ARG A 149 45.93 -39.28 9.78
C ARG A 149 45.57 -38.41 10.97
N ARG A 150 46.36 -37.37 11.27
CA ARG A 150 46.07 -36.40 12.35
C ARG A 150 44.79 -35.59 12.05
N TYR A 151 44.59 -35.23 10.79
CA TYR A 151 43.40 -34.50 10.37
C TYR A 151 42.13 -35.35 10.54
N ARG A 152 42.13 -36.61 10.06
CA ARG A 152 41.01 -37.55 10.24
C ARG A 152 40.71 -37.88 11.70
N ALA A 153 41.74 -38.10 12.52
CA ALA A 153 41.54 -38.32 13.95
C ALA A 153 40.87 -37.11 14.65
N ARG A 154 41.21 -35.89 14.23
CA ARG A 154 40.59 -34.66 14.76
C ARG A 154 39.14 -34.51 14.28
N ALA A 155 38.87 -34.88 13.04
CA ALA A 155 37.53 -34.96 12.47
C ALA A 155 36.61 -35.90 13.26
N ASP A 156 37.06 -37.15 13.47
CA ASP A 156 36.33 -38.17 14.23
C ASP A 156 36.03 -37.72 15.67
N TYR A 157 36.99 -37.05 16.32
CA TYR A 157 36.82 -36.48 17.66
C TYR A 157 35.68 -35.45 17.71
N TYR A 158 35.58 -34.56 16.72
CA TYR A 158 34.51 -33.56 16.69
C TYR A 158 33.16 -34.17 16.32
N ALA A 159 33.13 -35.20 15.46
CA ALA A 159 31.93 -35.96 15.14
C ALA A 159 31.34 -36.65 16.38
N GLN A 160 32.18 -37.23 17.25
CA GLN A 160 31.74 -37.85 18.51
C GLN A 160 31.16 -36.85 19.51
N LYS A 161 31.61 -35.60 19.49
CA LYS A 161 31.10 -34.53 20.38
C LYS A 161 29.82 -33.87 19.88
N GLY A 162 29.18 -34.41 18.84
CA GLY A 162 27.94 -33.86 18.27
C GLY A 162 28.12 -32.47 17.66
N LYS A 163 29.36 -32.05 17.39
CA LYS A 163 29.60 -30.85 16.58
C LYS A 163 29.33 -31.22 15.12
N PRO A 164 28.83 -30.27 14.31
CA PRO A 164 28.58 -30.52 12.89
C PRO A 164 29.92 -30.81 12.22
N TYR A 165 30.24 -32.10 12.11
CA TYR A 165 31.21 -32.61 11.19
C TYR A 165 30.43 -33.02 9.94
N CYS A 166 30.89 -32.65 8.75
CA CYS A 166 30.28 -33.12 7.51
C CYS A 166 30.16 -34.64 7.58
N LYS A 167 28.94 -35.17 7.58
CA LYS A 167 28.72 -36.57 7.22
C LYS A 167 28.45 -36.66 5.73
#